data_AF-A0A6P0RK61-F1
#
_entry.id   AF-A0A6P0RK61-F1
#
_cell.length_a   1.000
_cell.length_b   1.000
_cell.length_c   1.000
_cell.angle_alpha   90.00
_cell.angle_beta   90.00
_cell.angle_gamma   90.00
#
_symmetry.space_group_name_H-M   'P 1'
#
loop_
_entity.id
_entity.type
_entity.pdbx_description
1 polymer ?
#
loop_
_entity_poly.entity_id
_entity_poly.type
_entity_poly.pdbx_seq_one_letter_code
_entity_poly.pdbx_strand_id
1 'polypeptide(L)'
;MTTGPIPDETPSNLEEQLLLEQAKAGVAIEIQGTPLKPLRCSPRLVENYGGEPGDWVKMSSTNSLILDGAAVQVHWYRNRKTGQDLEFKFKREYPKAAPRNQ
;
A
#
# COMPACT_ATOMS: atom_id res chain seq x y z
N MET A 1 16.54 0.05 -16.45
CA MET A 1 15.34 -0.78 -16.66
C MET A 1 14.21 -0.11 -15.92
N THR A 2 13.24 0.46 -16.62
CA THR A 2 12.06 1.05 -15.98
C THR A 2 11.15 -0.11 -15.57
N THR A 3 10.89 -0.21 -14.27
CA THR A 3 9.97 -1.22 -13.74
C THR A 3 8.57 -0.86 -14.23
N GLY A 4 7.97 -1.73 -15.05
CA GLY A 4 6.64 -1.50 -15.61
C GLY A 4 5.52 -1.45 -14.55
N PRO A 5 4.25 -1.41 -15.00
CA PRO A 5 3.09 -1.46 -14.12
C PRO A 5 3.16 -2.69 -13.20
N ILE A 6 2.88 -2.51 -11.91
CA ILE A 6 2.82 -3.63 -10.97
C ILE A 6 1.34 -4.04 -10.86
N PRO A 7 0.97 -5.32 -11.05
CA PRO A 7 -0.43 -5.71 -10.88
C PRO A 7 -0.83 -5.69 -9.40
N ASP A 8 -2.12 -5.47 -9.15
CA ASP A 8 -2.72 -5.67 -7.84
C ASP A 8 -2.46 -7.10 -7.35
N GLU A 9 -2.12 -7.25 -6.06
CA GLU A 9 -1.98 -8.55 -5.42
C GLU A 9 -3.37 -9.14 -5.17
N THR A 10 -3.55 -10.39 -5.60
CA THR A 10 -4.78 -11.14 -5.34
C THR A 10 -4.78 -11.67 -3.91
N PRO A 11 -5.88 -11.50 -3.15
CA PRO A 11 -6.00 -12.08 -1.81
C PRO A 11 -5.92 -13.61 -1.87
N SER A 12 -5.25 -14.21 -0.90
CA SER A 12 -5.05 -15.66 -0.80
C SER A 12 -6.11 -16.37 0.05
N ASN A 13 -6.88 -15.61 0.83
CA ASN A 13 -7.89 -16.10 1.75
C ASN A 13 -9.04 -15.09 1.93
N LEU A 14 -10.10 -15.50 2.63
CA LEU A 14 -11.28 -14.67 2.87
C LEU A 14 -10.97 -13.42 3.71
N GLU A 15 -10.06 -13.52 4.68
CA GLU A 15 -9.71 -12.41 5.57
C GLU A 15 -8.99 -11.30 4.81
N GLU A 16 -8.05 -11.66 3.93
CA GLU A 16 -7.39 -10.73 3.00
C GLU A 16 -8.38 -10.12 2.01
N GLN A 17 -9.34 -10.90 1.51
CA GLN A 17 -10.39 -10.37 0.64
C GLN A 17 -11.22 -9.30 1.34
N LEU A 18 -11.70 -9.58 2.56
CA LEU A 18 -12.49 -8.63 3.35
C LEU A 18 -11.69 -7.37 3.71
N LEU A 19 -10.40 -7.53 4.03
CA LEU A 19 -9.51 -6.39 4.30
C LEU A 19 -9.34 -5.51 3.06
N LEU A 20 -9.16 -6.12 1.88
CA LEU A 20 -9.05 -5.40 0.62
C LEU A 20 -10.35 -4.65 0.26
N GLU A 21 -11.50 -5.26 0.48
CA GLU A 21 -12.81 -4.63 0.26
C GLU A 21 -13.00 -3.40 1.18
N GLN A 22 -12.62 -3.50 2.46
CA GLN A 22 -12.66 -2.38 3.39
C GLN A 22 -11.69 -1.25 3.00
N ALA A 23 -10.49 -1.60 2.53
CA ALA A 23 -9.53 -0.62 2.04
C ALA A 23 -10.08 0.14 0.81
N LYS A 24 -10.69 -0.58 -0.14
CA LYS A 24 -11.34 0.00 -1.33
C LYS A 24 -12.57 0.84 -0.99
N ALA A 25 -13.27 0.52 0.10
CA ALA A 25 -14.39 1.33 0.62
C ALA A 25 -13.94 2.67 1.23
N GLY A 26 -12.63 2.96 1.27
CA GLY A 26 -12.08 4.25 1.70
C GLY A 26 -11.63 4.33 3.15
N VAL A 27 -11.57 3.19 3.86
CA VAL A 27 -11.04 3.13 5.24
C VAL A 27 -9.51 3.16 5.22
N ALA A 28 -8.94 4.34 4.96
CA ALA A 28 -7.54 4.51 4.59
C ALA A 28 -6.91 5.81 5.08
N ILE A 29 -5.58 5.82 5.16
CA ILE A 29 -4.76 7.01 5.43
C ILE A 29 -3.62 7.14 4.42
N GLU A 30 -3.20 8.39 4.16
CA GLU A 30 -2.00 8.68 3.37
C GLU A 30 -0.75 8.52 4.25
N ILE A 31 0.22 7.71 3.80
CA ILE A 31 1.45 7.43 4.53
C ILE A 31 2.71 8.01 3.86
N GLN A 32 2.66 8.29 2.54
CA GLN A 32 3.72 8.95 1.77
C GLN A 32 3.14 9.80 0.63
N GLY A 33 3.91 10.76 0.11
CA GLY A 33 3.49 11.72 -0.93
C GLY A 33 3.26 13.13 -0.38
N THR A 34 3.85 13.46 0.77
CA THR A 34 3.93 14.82 1.32
C THR A 34 5.36 15.34 1.25
N PRO A 35 5.61 16.65 1.34
CA PRO A 35 6.97 17.20 1.38
C PRO A 35 7.84 16.60 2.50
N LEU A 36 7.24 16.23 3.64
CA LEU A 36 7.92 15.61 4.78
C LEU A 36 8.19 14.12 4.57
N LYS A 37 7.34 13.43 3.80
CA LYS A 37 7.46 12.00 3.46
C LYS A 37 7.32 11.83 1.95
N PRO A 38 8.36 12.16 1.17
CA PRO A 38 8.29 12.11 -0.28
C PRO A 38 8.09 10.67 -0.78
N LEU A 39 7.28 10.52 -1.82
CA LEU A 39 7.07 9.24 -2.47
C LEU A 39 8.17 8.97 -3.50
N ARG A 40 9.14 8.12 -3.17
CA ARG A 40 10.28 7.81 -4.06
C ARG A 40 9.87 7.14 -5.38
N CYS A 41 8.74 6.46 -5.40
CA CYS A 41 8.24 5.75 -6.59
C CYS A 41 7.45 6.63 -7.56
N SER A 42 7.24 7.93 -7.26
CA SER A 42 6.40 8.78 -8.10
C SER A 42 6.85 8.90 -9.57
N PRO A 43 8.16 8.90 -9.93
CA PRO A 43 8.54 8.95 -11.34
C PRO A 43 8.05 7.73 -12.13
N ARG A 44 8.11 6.54 -11.53
CA ARG A 44 7.63 5.29 -12.14
C ARG A 44 6.10 5.31 -12.32
N LEU A 45 5.38 5.87 -11.34
CA LEU A 45 3.92 5.97 -11.43
C LEU A 45 3.50 6.93 -12.55
N VAL A 46 4.20 8.06 -12.67
CA VAL A 46 3.98 9.01 -13.78
C VAL A 46 4.31 8.38 -15.14
N GLU A 47 5.41 7.64 -15.24
CA GLU A 47 5.78 6.96 -16.49
C GLU A 47 4.73 5.92 -16.92
N ASN A 48 4.17 5.16 -15.98
CA ASN A 48 3.25 4.06 -16.30
C ASN A 48 1.78 4.47 -16.38
N TYR A 49 1.38 5.52 -15.64
CA TYR A 49 -0.03 5.87 -15.44
C TYR A 49 -0.33 7.37 -15.67
N GLY A 50 0.68 8.19 -15.94
CA GLY A 50 0.55 9.63 -16.18
C GLY A 50 0.38 10.48 -14.90
N GLY A 51 -0.04 11.73 -15.10
CA GLY A 51 -0.14 12.74 -14.04
C GLY A 51 1.21 13.37 -13.66
N GLU A 52 1.26 14.04 -12.52
CA GLU A 52 2.47 14.68 -12.00
C GLU A 52 3.01 13.94 -10.75
N PRO A 53 4.33 14.03 -10.45
CA PRO A 53 4.91 13.36 -9.29
C PRO A 53 4.24 13.71 -7.96
N GLY A 54 3.68 14.92 -7.83
CA GLY A 54 2.98 15.39 -6.62
C GLY A 54 1.54 14.92 -6.49
N ASP A 55 0.95 14.35 -7.55
CA ASP A 55 -0.41 13.83 -7.53
C ASP A 55 -0.48 12.48 -6.83
N TRP A 56 0.62 11.72 -6.86
CA TRP A 56 0.67 10.36 -6.35
C TRP A 56 1.00 10.31 -4.86
N VAL A 57 0.20 9.55 -4.13
CA VAL A 57 0.42 9.23 -2.71
C VAL A 57 0.42 7.73 -2.49
N LYS A 58 1.07 7.32 -1.40
CA LYS A 58 0.94 5.96 -0.88
C LYS A 58 -0.12 5.94 0.21
N MET A 59 -1.06 5.03 0.07
CA MET A 59 -2.14 4.79 1.01
C MET A 59 -1.86 3.56 1.87
N SER A 60 -2.45 3.52 3.05
CA SER A 60 -2.54 2.35 3.92
C SER A 60 -3.95 2.18 4.43
N SER A 61 -4.43 0.95 4.53
CA SER A 61 -5.66 0.65 5.27
C SER A 61 -5.50 1.06 6.73
N THR A 62 -6.55 1.63 7.31
CA THR A 62 -6.57 1.90 8.77
C THR A 62 -6.73 0.60 9.55
N ASN A 63 -7.50 -0.35 9.00
CA ASN A 63 -7.66 -1.66 9.57
C ASN A 63 -6.42 -2.52 9.32
N SER A 64 -6.16 -3.40 10.27
CA SER A 64 -5.16 -4.46 10.17
C SER A 64 -5.73 -5.73 10.78
N LEU A 65 -5.19 -6.87 10.37
CA LEU A 65 -5.55 -8.18 10.90
C LEU A 65 -4.29 -8.98 11.19
N ILE A 66 -4.38 -10.00 12.04
CA ILE A 66 -3.26 -10.88 12.34
C ILE A 66 -3.44 -12.18 11.55
N LEU A 67 -2.52 -12.47 10.62
CA LEU A 67 -2.46 -13.73 9.88
C LEU A 67 -1.09 -14.34 10.04
N ASP A 68 -1.06 -15.63 10.40
CA ASP A 68 0.19 -16.40 10.52
C ASP A 68 1.27 -15.68 11.36
N GLY A 69 0.85 -14.97 12.40
CA GLY A 69 1.72 -14.21 13.29
C GLY A 69 2.23 -12.86 12.73
N ALA A 70 1.74 -12.41 11.58
CA ALA A 70 2.00 -11.07 11.04
C ALA A 70 0.79 -10.15 11.18
N ALA A 71 1.04 -8.88 11.49
CA ALA A 71 0.08 -7.82 11.23
C ALA A 71 0.05 -7.53 9.72
N VAL A 72 -1.13 -7.64 9.12
CA VAL A 72 -1.37 -7.45 7.69
C VAL A 72 -2.19 -6.19 7.47
N GLN A 73 -1.69 -5.33 6.58
CA GLN A 73 -2.35 -4.13 6.09
C GLN A 73 -2.36 -4.12 4.57
N VAL A 74 -3.28 -3.37 3.97
CA VAL A 74 -3.31 -3.16 2.52
C VAL A 74 -2.66 -1.81 2.22
N HIS A 75 -1.66 -1.80 1.36
CA HIS A 75 -1.02 -0.59 0.84
C HIS A 75 -1.28 -0.48 -0.65
N TRP A 76 -1.47 0.75 -1.15
CA TRP A 76 -1.66 1.01 -2.58
C TRP A 76 -1.19 2.43 -2.93
N TYR A 77 -1.23 2.78 -4.21
CA TYR A 77 -1.01 4.15 -4.66
C TYR A 77 -2.32 4.78 -5.12
N ARG A 78 -2.51 6.05 -4.75
CA ARG A 78 -3.64 6.87 -5.17
C ARG A 78 -3.13 8.09 -5.92
N ASN A 79 -3.76 8.41 -7.05
CA ASN A 79 -3.63 9.72 -7.67
C ASN A 79 -4.71 10.65 -7.08
N ARG A 80 -4.30 11.71 -6.37
CA ARG A 80 -5.22 12.66 -5.71
C ARG A 80 -6.08 13.46 -6.68
N LYS A 81 -5.62 13.66 -7.93
CA LYS A 81 -6.35 14.43 -8.95
C LYS A 81 -7.45 13.61 -9.61
N THR A 82 -7.13 12.37 -9.97
CA THR A 82 -8.05 11.50 -10.71
C THR A 82 -8.87 10.58 -9.80
N GLY A 83 -8.45 10.38 -8.55
CA GLY A 83 -9.03 9.41 -7.63
C GLY A 83 -8.67 7.96 -7.96
N GLN A 84 -7.77 7.73 -8.92
CA GLN A 84 -7.36 6.39 -9.34
C GLN A 84 -6.56 5.70 -8.24
N ASP A 85 -6.97 4.48 -7.87
CA ASP A 85 -6.23 3.58 -6.98
C ASP A 85 -5.63 2.42 -7.77
N LEU A 86 -4.37 2.07 -7.49
CA LEU A 86 -3.64 1.02 -8.20
C LEU A 86 -2.54 0.38 -7.33
N GLU A 87 -2.09 -0.79 -7.77
CA GLU A 87 -1.02 -1.59 -7.16
C GLU A 87 -1.28 -1.93 -5.69
N PHE A 88 -2.48 -2.43 -5.40
CA PHE A 88 -2.83 -2.92 -4.06
C PHE A 88 -1.90 -4.09 -3.66
N LYS A 89 -1.32 -4.02 -2.45
CA LYS A 89 -0.40 -5.01 -1.89
C LYS A 89 -0.70 -5.32 -0.43
N PHE A 90 -0.52 -6.57 -0.03
CA PHE A 90 -0.64 -6.99 1.36
C PHE A 90 0.72 -6.82 2.06
N LYS A 91 0.83 -5.81 2.90
CA LYS A 91 2.02 -5.58 3.72
C LYS A 91 1.92 -6.38 5.01
N ARG A 92 2.83 -7.34 5.18
CA ARG A 92 2.98 -8.16 6.39
C ARG A 92 4.11 -7.60 7.26
N GLU A 93 3.85 -7.42 8.54
CA GLU A 93 4.80 -7.02 9.57
C GLU A 93 4.80 -8.05 10.70
N TYR A 94 5.93 -8.75 10.85
CA TYR A 94 6.12 -9.72 11.92
C TYR A 94 6.68 -9.02 13.16
N PRO A 95 6.20 -9.37 14.37
CA PRO A 95 6.77 -8.84 15.59
C PRO A 95 8.27 -9.21 15.66
N LYS A 96 9.11 -8.22 15.95
CA LYS A 96 10.52 -8.48 16.24
C LYS A 96 10.59 -9.26 17.55
N ALA A 97 10.89 -10.55 17.50
CA ALA A 97 11.23 -11.29 18.70
C ALA A 97 12.46 -10.60 19.35
N ALA A 98 12.34 -10.16 20.60
CA ALA A 98 13.48 -9.64 21.34
C ALA A 98 14.55 -10.75 21.43
N PRO A 99 15.85 -10.44 21.26
CA PRO A 99 16.88 -11.43 21.53
C PRO A 99 16.73 -11.90 22.98
N ARG A 100 16.51 -13.21 23.18
CA ARG A 100 16.66 -13.85 24.49
C ARG A 100 18.15 -13.76 24.84
N ASN A 101 18.50 -12.79 25.69
CA ASN A 101 19.80 -12.84 26.37
C ASN A 101 19.72 -14.03 27.35
N GLN A 102 20.50 -15.06 27.04
CA GLN A 102 20.76 -16.22 27.88
C GLN A 102 21.69 -15.84 29.03
#